data_AF-A0A6B7E388-F1
#
_entry.id   AF-A0A6B7E388-F1
#
_cell.length_a   1.000
_cell.length_b   1.000
_cell.length_c   1.000
_cell.angle_alpha   90.00
_cell.angle_beta   90.00
_cell.angle_gamma   90.00
#
_symmetry.space_group_name_H-M   'P 1'
#
loop_
_entity.id
_entity.type
_entity.pdbx_description
1 polymer ?
#
loop_
_entity_poly.entity_id
_entity_poly.type
_entity_poly.pdbx_seq_one_letter_code
_entity_poly.pdbx_strand_id
1 'polypeptide(L)'
;TLASVTYQNFFLLYPKLSGMTGTAKTEASELDKIYGLEVISVPTNKSMKRQDFPDLVYKSQYAKWKSVADECLDMHTLGRPVLIGTTSVEKSELLSSLLVEYGIPHNLLNAKPENIKREAEIIAQAGRKGAVTIATNMAGRGTDILLGGNSGYMAKAALQQLHKSDETTKTLIGTDSKLITLNKFLIEQLKKFSINEEELNEKIAIACEKGFIEDPFIITLRASYQVLEDQYKTLIEKERQEVIKLGGLHVIG
;
A
#
# COMPACT_ATOMS: atom_id res chain seq x y z
N THR A 1 22.41 12.47 -30.89
CA THR A 1 22.10 11.36 -29.97
C THR A 1 23.21 10.34 -30.08
N LEU A 2 23.86 9.92 -28.98
CA LEU A 2 25.02 9.03 -29.03
C LEU A 2 24.64 7.54 -29.24
N ALA A 3 23.47 7.11 -28.76
CA ALA A 3 22.88 5.80 -29.04
C ALA A 3 21.36 5.84 -28.81
N SER A 4 20.61 4.96 -29.47
CA SER A 4 19.15 4.81 -29.30
C SER A 4 18.70 3.41 -29.68
N VAL A 5 17.78 2.83 -28.90
CA VAL A 5 17.12 1.55 -29.18
C VAL A 5 15.66 1.63 -28.72
N THR A 6 14.75 1.01 -29.44
CA THR A 6 13.34 0.92 -29.03
C THR A 6 13.18 -0.22 -28.02
N TYR A 7 12.18 -0.15 -27.14
CA TYR A 7 11.91 -1.25 -26.20
C TYR A 7 11.63 -2.57 -26.92
N GLN A 8 10.93 -2.52 -28.08
CA GLN A 8 10.68 -3.70 -28.89
C GLN A 8 11.99 -4.40 -29.27
N ASN A 9 12.92 -3.66 -29.88
CA ASN A 9 14.21 -4.21 -30.31
C ASN A 9 15.09 -4.59 -29.12
N PHE A 10 15.05 -3.82 -28.04
CA PHE A 10 15.82 -4.09 -26.83
C PHE A 10 15.44 -5.44 -26.21
N PHE A 11 14.15 -5.74 -26.05
CA PHE A 11 13.72 -7.00 -25.45
C PHE A 11 13.95 -8.21 -26.35
N LEU A 12 13.97 -8.03 -27.67
CA LEU A 12 14.31 -9.11 -28.62
C LEU A 12 15.78 -9.55 -28.56
N LEU A 13 16.66 -8.77 -27.93
CA LEU A 13 18.06 -9.17 -27.73
C LEU A 13 18.22 -10.25 -26.64
N TYR A 14 17.21 -10.46 -25.79
CA TYR A 14 17.29 -11.44 -24.72
C TYR A 14 17.09 -12.86 -25.30
N PRO A 15 17.97 -13.83 -24.97
CA PRO A 15 17.83 -15.22 -25.44
C PRO A 15 16.53 -15.89 -25.04
N LYS A 16 15.91 -15.43 -23.94
CA LYS A 16 14.62 -15.90 -23.44
C LYS A 16 13.86 -14.70 -22.89
N LEU A 17 12.62 -14.54 -23.34
CA LEU A 17 11.72 -13.50 -22.89
C LEU A 17 10.45 -14.13 -22.30
N SER A 18 9.98 -13.57 -21.19
CA SER A 18 8.74 -13.96 -20.51
C SER A 18 8.21 -12.78 -19.71
N GLY A 19 6.91 -12.73 -19.45
CA GLY A 19 6.29 -11.65 -18.67
C GLY A 19 5.07 -12.11 -17.89
N MET A 20 4.63 -11.29 -16.94
CA MET A 20 3.43 -11.52 -16.13
C MET A 20 2.62 -10.23 -16.01
N THR A 21 1.30 -10.32 -16.14
CA THR A 21 0.37 -9.21 -15.93
C THR A 21 -1.06 -9.76 -15.81
N GLY A 22 -1.95 -8.99 -15.18
CA GLY A 22 -3.37 -9.32 -15.07
C GLY A 22 -4.20 -9.05 -16.33
N THR A 23 -3.66 -8.31 -17.31
CA THR A 23 -4.46 -7.75 -18.42
C THR A 23 -3.93 -8.07 -19.83
N ALA A 24 -2.94 -8.96 -19.99
CA ALA A 24 -2.31 -9.21 -21.29
C ALA A 24 -3.23 -9.82 -22.36
N LYS A 25 -4.40 -10.36 -21.99
CA LYS A 25 -5.21 -11.14 -22.93
C LYS A 25 -5.74 -10.31 -24.10
N THR A 26 -6.00 -9.02 -23.91
CA THR A 26 -6.44 -8.11 -24.98
C THR A 26 -5.33 -7.87 -26.00
N GLU A 27 -4.09 -7.75 -25.55
CA GLU A 27 -2.91 -7.46 -26.39
C GLU A 27 -2.18 -8.74 -26.85
N ALA A 28 -2.81 -9.91 -26.72
CA ALA A 28 -2.16 -11.18 -27.03
C ALA A 28 -1.66 -11.27 -28.47
N SER A 29 -2.41 -10.73 -29.42
CA SER A 29 -2.00 -10.72 -30.83
C SER A 29 -0.81 -9.80 -31.11
N GLU A 30 -0.66 -8.72 -30.35
CA GLU A 30 0.48 -7.81 -30.50
C GLU A 30 1.74 -8.42 -29.88
N LEU A 31 1.60 -9.01 -28.68
CA LEU A 31 2.70 -9.69 -28.00
C LEU A 31 3.24 -10.88 -28.78
N ASP A 32 2.37 -11.67 -29.42
CA ASP A 32 2.79 -12.77 -30.28
C ASP A 32 3.52 -12.26 -31.55
N LYS A 33 2.96 -11.26 -32.23
CA LYS A 33 3.56 -10.71 -33.47
C LYS A 33 4.91 -10.03 -33.26
N ILE A 34 5.05 -9.26 -32.17
CA ILE A 34 6.26 -8.47 -31.92
C ILE A 34 7.33 -9.30 -31.21
N TYR A 35 6.93 -10.13 -30.24
CA TYR A 35 7.87 -10.80 -29.33
C TYR A 35 7.82 -12.33 -29.40
N GLY A 36 6.91 -12.92 -30.19
CA GLY A 36 6.69 -14.37 -30.19
C GLY A 36 6.19 -14.91 -28.83
N LEU A 37 5.48 -14.07 -28.07
CA LEU A 37 5.00 -14.41 -26.73
C LEU A 37 3.55 -14.85 -26.74
N GLU A 38 3.31 -16.10 -26.38
CA GLU A 38 1.97 -16.62 -26.14
C GLU A 38 1.40 -16.10 -24.81
N VAL A 39 0.13 -15.68 -24.83
CA VAL A 39 -0.58 -15.22 -23.63
C VAL A 39 -1.55 -16.29 -23.12
N ILE A 40 -1.17 -16.90 -22.00
CA ILE A 40 -1.95 -17.90 -21.30
C ILE A 40 -2.64 -17.26 -20.09
N SER A 41 -3.96 -17.44 -19.99
CA SER A 41 -4.75 -16.99 -18.83
C SER A 41 -4.69 -18.03 -17.72
N VAL A 42 -3.92 -17.74 -16.67
CA VAL A 42 -3.83 -18.59 -15.47
C VAL A 42 -5.09 -18.40 -14.61
N PRO A 43 -5.76 -19.48 -14.15
CA PRO A 43 -6.94 -19.37 -13.31
C PRO A 43 -6.60 -18.72 -11.96
N THR A 44 -7.56 -17.98 -11.41
CA THR A 44 -7.42 -17.32 -10.10
C THR A 44 -7.47 -18.35 -8.97
N ASN A 45 -6.66 -18.13 -7.91
CA ASN A 45 -6.65 -19.00 -6.72
C ASN A 45 -8.03 -19.09 -6.01
N LYS A 46 -8.87 -18.05 -6.14
CA LYS A 46 -10.24 -18.00 -5.63
C LYS A 46 -11.19 -17.46 -6.70
N SER A 47 -12.47 -17.81 -6.60
CA SER A 47 -13.51 -17.25 -7.47
C SER A 47 -13.61 -15.73 -7.31
N MET A 48 -13.64 -15.00 -8.42
CA MET A 48 -13.85 -13.55 -8.44
C MET A 48 -15.29 -13.20 -8.01
N LYS A 49 -15.43 -12.27 -7.06
CA LYS A 49 -16.73 -11.79 -6.51
C LYS A 49 -16.90 -10.27 -6.59
N ARG A 50 -15.97 -9.57 -7.26
CA ARG A 50 -16.04 -8.13 -7.48
C ARG A 50 -17.28 -7.80 -8.32
N GLN A 51 -17.99 -6.77 -7.92
CA GLN A 51 -19.12 -6.24 -8.67
C GLN A 51 -18.63 -5.02 -9.45
N ASP A 52 -18.67 -5.11 -10.77
CA ASP A 52 -18.36 -4.01 -11.67
C ASP A 52 -19.66 -3.30 -12.03
N PHE A 53 -19.82 -2.06 -11.56
CA PHE A 53 -20.99 -1.23 -11.81
C PHE A 53 -20.89 -0.52 -13.17
N PRO A 54 -22.01 -0.18 -13.82
CA PRO A 54 -22.00 0.59 -15.06
C PRO A 54 -21.48 2.02 -14.85
N ASP A 55 -20.92 2.60 -15.90
CA ASP A 55 -20.39 3.96 -15.87
C ASP A 55 -21.49 5.00 -15.64
N LEU A 56 -21.19 6.02 -14.82
CA LEU A 56 -22.05 7.17 -14.60
C LEU A 56 -21.51 8.38 -15.38
N VAL A 57 -22.32 8.89 -16.32
CA VAL A 57 -21.93 10.01 -17.19
C VAL A 57 -22.64 11.29 -16.77
N TYR A 58 -21.86 12.34 -16.54
CA TYR A 58 -22.35 13.64 -16.08
C TYR A 58 -22.17 14.72 -17.15
N LYS A 59 -23.12 15.67 -17.20
CA LYS A 59 -23.08 16.79 -18.14
C LYS A 59 -21.89 17.74 -17.91
N SER A 60 -21.50 17.95 -16.66
CA SER A 60 -20.40 18.85 -16.28
C SER A 60 -19.37 18.15 -15.41
N GLN A 61 -18.12 18.60 -15.49
CA GLN A 61 -17.05 18.09 -14.63
C GLN A 61 -17.32 18.39 -13.16
N TYR A 62 -17.88 19.56 -12.85
CA TYR A 62 -18.25 19.91 -11.48
C TYR A 62 -19.29 18.93 -10.91
N ALA A 63 -20.35 18.61 -11.67
CA ALA A 63 -21.35 17.63 -11.23
C ALA A 63 -20.74 16.25 -11.02
N LYS A 64 -19.81 15.84 -11.89
CA LYS A 64 -19.05 14.59 -11.73
C LYS A 64 -18.26 14.58 -10.41
N TRP A 65 -17.41 15.58 -10.17
CA TRP A 65 -16.56 15.63 -8.98
C TRP A 65 -17.34 15.77 -7.68
N LYS A 66 -18.43 16.54 -7.70
CA LYS A 66 -19.37 16.61 -6.58
C LYS A 66 -19.96 15.24 -6.28
N SER A 67 -20.46 14.54 -7.30
CA SER A 67 -21.06 13.20 -7.11
C SER A 67 -20.04 12.18 -6.60
N VAL A 68 -18.78 12.26 -7.07
CA VAL A 68 -17.69 11.43 -6.53
C VAL A 68 -17.40 11.76 -5.06
N ALA A 69 -17.39 13.04 -4.68
CA ALA A 69 -17.19 13.47 -3.30
C ALA A 69 -18.35 13.04 -2.38
N ASP A 70 -19.59 13.17 -2.86
CA ASP A 70 -20.80 12.69 -2.17
C ASP A 70 -20.72 11.17 -1.93
N GLU A 71 -20.33 10.39 -2.96
CA GLU A 71 -20.14 8.94 -2.84
C GLU A 71 -19.01 8.58 -1.86
N CYS A 72 -17.91 9.36 -1.85
CA CYS A 72 -16.85 9.19 -0.86
C CYS A 72 -17.36 9.46 0.57
N LEU A 73 -18.21 10.47 0.77
CA LEU A 73 -18.81 10.77 2.07
C LEU A 73 -19.69 9.61 2.54
N ASP A 74 -20.55 9.09 1.68
CA ASP A 74 -21.43 7.96 1.99
C ASP A 74 -20.61 6.71 2.36
N MET A 75 -19.62 6.35 1.55
CA MET A 75 -18.78 5.18 1.84
C MET A 75 -17.94 5.38 3.10
N HIS A 76 -17.37 6.57 3.31
CA HIS A 76 -16.58 6.89 4.50
C HIS A 76 -17.42 6.83 5.78
N THR A 77 -18.62 7.40 5.77
CA THR A 77 -19.55 7.38 6.91
C THR A 77 -20.05 5.96 7.23
N LEU A 78 -20.26 5.12 6.20
CA LEU A 78 -20.52 3.69 6.38
C LEU A 78 -19.29 2.91 6.87
N GLY A 79 -18.08 3.45 6.69
CA GLY A 79 -16.81 2.82 7.02
C GLY A 79 -16.22 1.93 5.92
N ARG A 80 -16.75 1.98 4.70
CA ARG A 80 -16.22 1.21 3.56
C ARG A 80 -14.98 1.93 2.98
N PRO A 81 -13.85 1.24 2.76
CA PRO A 81 -12.68 1.86 2.14
C PRO A 81 -12.94 2.23 0.69
N VAL A 82 -12.39 3.37 0.26
CA VAL A 82 -12.52 3.90 -1.09
C VAL A 82 -11.13 4.19 -1.68
N LEU A 83 -10.91 3.71 -2.91
CA LEU A 83 -9.79 4.08 -3.76
C LEU A 83 -10.30 4.85 -4.97
N ILE A 84 -9.82 6.08 -5.17
CA ILE A 84 -10.18 6.92 -6.31
C ILE A 84 -9.00 7.01 -7.25
N GLY A 85 -9.19 6.60 -8.50
CA GLY A 85 -8.24 6.81 -9.59
C GLY A 85 -8.48 8.16 -10.28
N THR A 86 -7.42 8.91 -10.54
CA THR A 86 -7.49 10.12 -11.37
C THR A 86 -6.45 10.08 -12.48
N THR A 87 -6.66 10.84 -13.55
CA THR A 87 -5.73 10.86 -14.69
C THR A 87 -4.60 11.90 -14.54
N SER A 88 -4.74 12.89 -13.67
CA SER A 88 -3.78 13.99 -13.52
C SER A 88 -3.72 14.50 -12.09
N VAL A 89 -2.56 15.04 -11.70
CA VAL A 89 -2.31 15.57 -10.35
C VAL A 89 -3.28 16.70 -10.01
N GLU A 90 -3.53 17.61 -10.97
CA GLU A 90 -4.48 18.71 -10.80
C GLU A 90 -5.89 18.24 -10.42
N LYS A 91 -6.36 17.14 -11.03
CA LYS A 91 -7.67 16.56 -10.70
C LYS A 91 -7.67 15.93 -9.32
N SER A 92 -6.56 15.31 -8.92
CA SER A 92 -6.39 14.75 -7.59
C SER A 92 -6.39 15.83 -6.51
N GLU A 93 -5.72 16.96 -6.75
CA GLU A 93 -5.70 18.10 -5.84
C GLU A 93 -7.06 18.80 -5.75
N LEU A 94 -7.78 18.91 -6.87
CA LEU A 94 -9.16 19.40 -6.88
C LEU A 94 -10.07 18.52 -6.02
N LEU A 95 -10.02 17.20 -6.21
CA LEU A 95 -10.81 16.26 -5.42
C LEU A 95 -10.40 16.28 -3.94
N SER A 96 -9.09 16.33 -3.67
CA SER A 96 -8.56 16.45 -2.31
C SER A 96 -9.13 17.68 -1.61
N SER A 97 -9.16 18.83 -2.28
CA SER A 97 -9.72 20.07 -1.74
C SER A 97 -11.21 19.95 -1.42
N LEU A 98 -11.99 19.29 -2.28
CA LEU A 98 -13.42 19.02 -2.03
C LEU A 98 -13.62 18.08 -0.83
N LEU A 99 -12.81 17.04 -0.71
CA LEU A 99 -12.88 16.12 0.43
C LEU A 99 -12.50 16.80 1.75
N VAL A 100 -11.56 17.76 1.73
CA VAL A 100 -11.26 18.61 2.91
C VAL A 100 -12.48 19.43 3.30
N GLU A 101 -13.17 20.05 2.33
CA GLU A 101 -14.41 20.81 2.60
C GLU A 101 -15.50 19.93 3.23
N TYR A 102 -15.55 18.65 2.84
CA TYR A 102 -16.52 17.67 3.36
C TYR A 102 -16.08 17.06 4.70
N GLY A 103 -14.88 17.41 5.19
CA GLY A 103 -14.34 16.88 6.44
C GLY A 103 -13.91 15.42 6.37
N ILE A 104 -13.61 14.90 5.17
CA ILE A 104 -13.24 13.50 4.96
C ILE A 104 -11.71 13.37 5.01
N PRO A 105 -11.14 12.66 6.00
CA PRO A 105 -9.72 12.37 6.03
C PRO A 105 -9.34 11.44 4.88
N HIS A 106 -8.35 11.84 4.08
CA HIS A 106 -7.93 11.09 2.90
C HIS A 106 -6.42 11.19 2.69
N ASN A 107 -5.88 10.26 1.91
CA ASN A 107 -4.49 10.27 1.47
C ASN A 107 -4.41 10.56 -0.03
N LEU A 108 -3.45 11.39 -0.43
CA LEU A 108 -3.20 11.74 -1.83
C LEU A 108 -1.86 11.14 -2.30
N LEU A 109 -1.88 10.43 -3.42
CA LEU A 109 -0.72 9.79 -4.04
C LEU A 109 -0.49 10.37 -5.45
N ASN A 110 0.72 10.86 -5.69
CA ASN A 110 1.06 11.65 -6.87
C ASN A 110 2.11 10.98 -7.76
N ALA A 111 2.50 9.73 -7.47
CA ALA A 111 3.48 8.93 -8.24
C ALA A 111 4.85 9.63 -8.39
N LYS A 112 5.25 10.45 -7.41
CA LYS A 112 6.58 11.09 -7.41
C LYS A 112 7.64 10.04 -7.02
N PRO A 113 8.77 9.90 -7.75
CA PRO A 113 9.78 8.87 -7.47
C PRO A 113 10.30 8.87 -6.04
N GLU A 114 10.49 10.07 -5.48
CA GLU A 114 10.94 10.30 -4.09
C GLU A 114 9.97 9.72 -3.05
N ASN A 115 8.68 9.61 -3.40
CA ASN A 115 7.63 9.20 -2.48
C ASN A 115 7.22 7.73 -2.64
N ILE A 116 7.77 6.97 -3.58
CA ILE A 116 7.32 5.59 -3.87
C ILE A 116 7.25 4.71 -2.62
N LYS A 117 8.27 4.78 -1.75
CA LYS A 117 8.29 4.01 -0.49
C LYS A 117 7.12 4.38 0.44
N ARG A 118 6.89 5.68 0.62
CA ARG A 118 5.81 6.22 1.45
C ARG A 118 4.43 5.97 0.84
N GLU A 119 4.31 6.05 -0.49
CA GLU A 119 3.07 5.75 -1.20
C GLU A 119 2.70 4.27 -1.05
N ALA A 120 3.68 3.37 -1.12
CA ALA A 120 3.47 1.94 -0.85
C ALA A 120 2.96 1.70 0.58
N GLU A 121 3.52 2.39 1.58
CA GLU A 121 3.06 2.30 2.98
C GLU A 121 1.60 2.74 3.12
N ILE A 122 1.21 3.83 2.44
CA ILE A 122 -0.18 4.32 2.46
C ILE A 122 -1.12 3.33 1.76
N ILE A 123 -0.74 2.84 0.58
CA ILE A 123 -1.54 1.89 -0.20
C ILE A 123 -1.75 0.57 0.53
N ALA A 124 -0.72 0.07 1.21
CA ALA A 124 -0.81 -1.13 2.04
C ALA A 124 -1.87 -1.00 3.16
N GLN A 125 -2.23 0.22 3.55
CA GLN A 125 -3.26 0.53 4.55
C GLN A 125 -4.57 1.06 3.94
N ALA A 126 -4.67 1.21 2.63
CA ALA A 126 -5.86 1.77 1.97
C ALA A 126 -7.12 0.88 2.10
N GLY A 127 -6.96 -0.40 2.45
CA GLY A 127 -8.07 -1.34 2.65
C GLY A 127 -8.66 -1.32 4.06
N ARG A 128 -8.24 -0.40 4.92
CA ARG A 128 -8.74 -0.22 6.30
C ARG A 128 -10.11 0.45 6.33
N LYS A 129 -10.86 0.22 7.41
CA LYS A 129 -12.21 0.76 7.58
C LYS A 129 -12.21 2.28 7.49
N GLY A 130 -13.06 2.83 6.62
CA GLY A 130 -13.21 4.26 6.39
C GLY A 130 -12.02 4.93 5.69
N ALA A 131 -11.01 4.19 5.23
CA ALA A 131 -9.87 4.78 4.54
C ALA A 131 -10.28 5.31 3.16
N VAL A 132 -9.92 6.55 2.85
CA VAL A 132 -10.11 7.16 1.53
C VAL A 132 -8.75 7.48 0.93
N THR A 133 -8.46 6.94 -0.24
CA THR A 133 -7.16 7.12 -0.92
C THR A 133 -7.37 7.59 -2.35
N ILE A 134 -6.74 8.69 -2.73
CA ILE A 134 -6.71 9.22 -4.09
C ILE A 134 -5.37 8.81 -4.72
N ALA A 135 -5.43 8.11 -5.85
CA ALA A 135 -4.28 7.64 -6.60
C ALA A 135 -4.26 8.26 -8.00
N THR A 136 -3.21 9.02 -8.28
CA THR A 136 -3.00 9.60 -9.61
C THR A 136 -2.37 8.57 -10.55
N ASN A 137 -3.03 8.25 -11.67
CA ASN A 137 -2.60 7.28 -12.68
C ASN A 137 -2.24 5.91 -12.09
N MET A 138 -0.95 5.59 -12.03
CA MET A 138 -0.40 4.32 -11.53
C MET A 138 0.26 4.48 -10.16
N ALA A 139 -0.07 5.53 -9.40
CA ALA A 139 0.41 5.68 -8.01
C ALA A 139 0.00 4.45 -7.19
N GLY A 140 0.94 3.90 -6.41
CA GLY A 140 0.70 2.67 -5.64
C GLY A 140 0.81 1.36 -6.43
N ARG A 141 1.18 1.39 -7.71
CA ARG A 141 1.38 0.17 -8.50
C ARG A 141 2.44 -0.74 -7.86
N GLY A 142 2.10 -2.02 -7.71
CA GLY A 142 2.98 -3.04 -7.15
C GLY A 142 2.82 -3.27 -5.65
N THR A 143 1.91 -2.55 -4.98
CA THR A 143 1.52 -2.84 -3.59
C THR A 143 0.07 -3.29 -3.53
N ASP A 144 -0.17 -4.46 -2.93
CA ASP A 144 -1.52 -5.00 -2.78
C ASP A 144 -2.30 -4.27 -1.68
N ILE A 145 -3.56 -3.95 -1.97
CA ILE A 145 -4.50 -3.39 -1.00
C ILE A 145 -5.21 -4.54 -0.28
N LEU A 146 -4.74 -4.86 0.92
CA LEU A 146 -5.36 -5.88 1.78
C LEU A 146 -6.51 -5.28 2.58
N LEU A 147 -7.66 -5.96 2.60
CA LEU A 147 -8.80 -5.55 3.42
C LEU A 147 -8.46 -5.67 4.90
N GLY A 148 -8.72 -4.61 5.66
CA GLY A 148 -8.30 -4.46 7.06
C GLY A 148 -6.86 -3.92 7.23
N GLY A 149 -6.11 -3.70 6.14
CA GLY A 149 -4.74 -3.22 6.18
C GLY A 149 -3.68 -4.34 6.16
N ASN A 150 -2.41 -3.95 6.21
CA ASN A 150 -1.28 -4.87 6.14
C ASN A 150 -0.52 -4.93 7.47
N SER A 151 -0.51 -6.11 8.11
CA SER A 151 0.11 -6.34 9.43
C SER A 151 1.62 -6.10 9.44
N GLY A 152 2.31 -6.48 8.37
CA GLY A 152 3.76 -6.32 8.28
C GLY A 152 4.17 -4.86 8.21
N TYR A 153 3.47 -4.07 7.40
CA TYR A 153 3.69 -2.62 7.34
C TYR A 153 3.39 -1.94 8.68
N MET A 154 2.32 -2.35 9.38
CA MET A 154 2.02 -1.83 10.72
C MET A 154 3.07 -2.21 11.77
N ALA A 155 3.54 -3.46 11.76
CA ALA A 155 4.59 -3.93 12.66
C ALA A 155 5.92 -3.20 12.43
N LYS A 156 6.28 -2.99 11.16
CA LYS A 156 7.48 -2.21 10.78
C LYS A 156 7.36 -0.76 11.25
N ALA A 157 6.24 -0.10 10.98
CA ALA A 157 6.00 1.27 11.42
C ALA A 157 6.02 1.39 12.96
N ALA A 158 5.44 0.42 13.67
CA ALA A 158 5.49 0.37 15.13
C ALA A 158 6.93 0.24 15.65
N LEU A 159 7.76 -0.64 15.07
CA LEU A 159 9.18 -0.74 15.42
C LEU A 159 9.95 0.56 15.17
N GLN A 160 9.67 1.23 14.07
CA GLN A 160 10.29 2.53 13.76
C GLN A 160 9.85 3.62 14.74
N GLN A 161 8.64 3.55 15.29
CA GLN A 161 8.16 4.53 16.28
C GLN A 161 8.59 4.19 17.71
N LEU A 162 8.88 2.92 18.01
CA LEU A 162 9.26 2.46 19.34
C LEU A 162 10.52 3.11 19.90
N HIS A 163 11.42 3.67 19.09
CA HIS A 163 12.59 4.40 19.60
C HIS A 163 12.31 5.89 19.92
N LYS A 164 11.21 6.45 19.40
CA LYS A 164 10.85 7.86 19.57
C LYS A 164 10.19 8.04 20.93
N SER A 165 10.56 9.07 21.68
CA SER A 165 10.00 9.35 23.01
C SER A 165 8.72 10.21 22.94
N ASP A 166 7.81 9.90 22.01
CA ASP A 166 6.63 10.71 21.70
C ASP A 166 5.34 10.17 22.34
N GLU A 167 4.29 10.99 22.37
CA GLU A 167 2.94 10.58 22.83
C GLU A 167 2.35 9.43 22.02
N THR A 168 2.66 9.37 20.72
CA THR A 168 2.35 8.23 19.84
C THR A 168 2.94 6.93 20.37
N THR A 169 4.20 6.96 20.83
CA THR A 169 4.88 5.78 21.38
C THR A 169 4.25 5.33 22.70
N LYS A 170 3.85 6.26 23.57
CA LYS A 170 3.11 5.95 24.80
C LYS A 170 1.74 5.30 24.49
N THR A 171 1.08 5.76 23.44
CA THR A 171 -0.22 5.22 22.99
C THR A 171 -0.08 3.82 22.39
N LEU A 172 0.97 3.59 21.59
CA LEU A 172 1.31 2.29 21.01
C LEU A 172 1.73 1.25 22.04
N ILE A 173 2.56 1.65 23.01
CA ILE A 173 3.01 0.76 24.10
C ILE A 173 1.83 0.42 25.02
N GLY A 174 0.94 1.40 25.29
CA GLY A 174 -0.21 1.23 26.16
C GLY A 174 0.18 0.61 27.51
N THR A 175 -0.57 -0.41 27.95
CA THR A 175 -0.25 -1.24 29.12
C THR A 175 0.40 -2.58 28.76
N ASP A 176 0.84 -2.79 27.51
CA ASP A 176 1.42 -4.07 27.11
C ASP A 176 2.84 -4.23 27.68
N SER A 177 2.97 -5.11 28.67
CA SER A 177 4.23 -5.38 29.36
C SER A 177 5.34 -5.85 28.42
N LYS A 178 5.00 -6.50 27.29
CA LYS A 178 5.98 -6.95 26.29
C LYS A 178 6.54 -5.77 25.50
N LEU A 179 5.68 -4.83 25.09
CA LEU A 179 6.09 -3.62 24.36
C LEU A 179 6.91 -2.68 25.24
N ILE A 180 6.57 -2.57 26.52
CA ILE A 180 7.37 -1.82 27.50
C ILE A 180 8.78 -2.41 27.63
N THR A 181 8.88 -3.74 27.73
CA THR A 181 10.17 -4.44 27.86
C THR A 181 11.00 -4.29 26.58
N LEU A 182 10.37 -4.43 25.41
CA LEU A 182 11.00 -4.25 24.12
C LEU A 182 11.50 -2.81 23.90
N ASN A 183 10.69 -1.80 24.24
CA ASN A 183 11.07 -0.39 24.16
C ASN A 183 12.31 -0.10 25.02
N LYS A 184 12.33 -0.58 26.27
CA LYS A 184 13.50 -0.44 27.15
C LYS A 184 14.74 -1.09 26.56
N PHE A 185 14.62 -2.32 26.06
CA PHE A 185 15.72 -3.04 25.42
C PHE A 185 16.24 -2.30 24.19
N LEU A 186 15.36 -1.79 23.32
CA LEU A 186 15.74 -1.01 22.13
C LEU A 186 16.51 0.25 22.50
N ILE A 187 16.02 1.02 23.48
CA ILE A 187 16.70 2.23 23.97
C ILE A 187 18.08 1.90 24.53
N GLU A 188 18.23 0.78 25.24
CA GLU A 188 19.51 0.34 25.79
C GLU A 188 20.50 -0.04 24.69
N GLN A 189 20.08 -0.80 23.68
CA GLN A 189 20.93 -1.17 22.55
C GLN A 189 21.33 0.04 21.70
N LEU A 190 20.41 0.98 21.46
CA LEU A 190 20.70 2.22 20.74
C LEU A 190 21.78 3.05 21.44
N LYS A 191 21.70 3.17 22.77
CA LYS A 191 22.74 3.84 23.58
C LYS A 191 24.06 3.09 23.56
N LYS A 192 24.04 1.76 23.57
CA LYS A 192 25.24 0.92 23.62
C LYS A 192 26.04 0.95 22.32
N PHE A 193 25.36 0.98 21.18
CA PHE A 193 25.99 0.89 19.87
C PHE A 193 26.09 2.22 19.11
N SER A 194 25.62 3.33 19.69
CA SER A 194 25.62 4.67 19.07
C SER A 194 25.02 4.69 17.65
N ILE A 195 24.01 3.86 17.41
CA ILE A 195 23.36 3.68 16.11
C ILE A 195 22.53 4.94 15.80
N ASN A 196 22.66 5.47 14.59
CA ASN A 196 21.86 6.60 14.13
C ASN A 196 20.47 6.15 13.59
N GLU A 197 19.54 7.08 13.36
CA GLU A 197 18.16 6.73 12.93
C GLU A 197 18.13 6.03 11.56
N GLU A 198 19.03 6.39 10.64
CA GLU A 198 19.14 5.77 9.32
C GLU A 198 19.60 4.31 9.40
N GLU A 199 20.67 4.05 10.14
CA GLU A 199 21.22 2.70 10.36
C GLU A 199 20.22 1.81 11.10
N LEU A 200 19.47 2.35 12.06
CA LEU A 200 18.37 1.62 12.69
C LEU A 200 17.29 1.25 11.65
N ASN A 201 16.89 2.18 10.79
CA ASN A 201 15.89 1.91 9.75
C ASN A 201 16.34 0.85 8.75
N GLU A 202 17.63 0.83 8.38
CA GLU A 202 18.22 -0.22 7.55
C GLU A 202 18.18 -1.58 8.25
N LYS A 203 18.62 -1.65 9.51
CA LYS A 203 18.58 -2.89 10.30
C LYS A 203 17.15 -3.40 10.51
N ILE A 204 16.18 -2.52 10.72
CA ILE A 204 14.75 -2.88 10.77
C ILE A 204 14.27 -3.42 9.42
N ALA A 205 14.67 -2.80 8.30
CA ALA A 205 14.30 -3.29 6.98
C ALA A 205 14.82 -4.71 6.74
N ILE A 206 16.09 -4.98 7.09
CA ILE A 206 16.70 -6.31 7.02
C ILE A 206 15.99 -7.31 7.95
N ALA A 207 15.62 -6.87 9.17
CA ALA A 207 14.90 -7.71 10.13
C ALA A 207 13.53 -8.17 9.62
N CYS A 208 12.83 -7.32 8.85
CA CYS A 208 11.52 -7.61 8.27
C CYS A 208 11.56 -8.63 7.12
N GLU A 209 12.73 -8.85 6.50
CA GLU A 209 12.91 -9.82 5.43
C GLU A 209 13.10 -11.26 5.97
N LYS A 210 13.06 -12.26 5.10
CA LYS A 210 13.25 -13.69 5.45
C LYS A 210 14.67 -14.22 5.22
N GLY A 211 15.65 -13.33 5.01
CA GLY A 211 17.05 -13.71 4.77
C GLY A 211 17.73 -14.32 5.99
N PHE A 212 18.82 -15.06 5.77
CA PHE A 212 19.71 -15.55 6.83
C PHE A 212 20.48 -14.40 7.48
N ILE A 213 20.61 -14.40 8.81
CA ILE A 213 21.19 -13.30 9.58
C ILE A 213 22.00 -13.84 10.74
N GLU A 214 23.19 -13.29 10.94
CA GLU A 214 24.09 -13.63 12.05
C GLU A 214 24.14 -12.55 13.15
N ASP A 215 23.79 -11.29 12.84
CA ASP A 215 23.80 -10.18 13.81
C ASP A 215 22.74 -10.41 14.92
N PRO A 216 23.15 -10.59 16.20
CA PRO A 216 22.23 -10.81 17.31
C PRO A 216 21.21 -9.68 17.52
N PHE A 217 21.57 -8.45 17.17
CA PHE A 217 20.65 -7.31 17.28
C PHE A 217 19.53 -7.42 16.24
N ILE A 218 19.87 -7.74 14.99
CA ILE A 218 18.87 -7.91 13.93
C ILE A 218 17.98 -9.13 14.18
N ILE A 219 18.53 -10.21 14.75
CA ILE A 219 17.73 -11.37 15.20
C ILE A 219 16.68 -10.94 16.25
N THR A 220 17.09 -10.10 17.20
CA THR A 220 16.17 -9.60 18.23
C THR A 220 15.10 -8.68 17.64
N LEU A 221 15.47 -7.80 16.70
CA LEU A 221 14.53 -6.97 15.95
C LEU A 221 13.53 -7.82 15.16
N ARG A 222 13.99 -8.90 14.53
CA ARG A 222 13.12 -9.82 13.79
C ARG A 222 12.14 -10.55 14.70
N ALA A 223 12.59 -11.05 15.85
CA ALA A 223 11.71 -11.68 16.83
C ALA A 223 10.63 -10.68 17.32
N SER A 224 11.03 -9.43 17.55
CA SER A 224 10.14 -8.36 17.97
C SER A 224 9.12 -7.98 16.89
N TYR A 225 9.58 -7.90 15.65
CA TYR A 225 8.74 -7.70 14.47
C TYR A 225 7.68 -8.79 14.34
N GLN A 226 8.06 -10.07 14.49
CA GLN A 226 7.13 -11.20 14.39
C GLN A 226 6.04 -11.15 15.46
N VAL A 227 6.42 -10.84 16.71
CA VAL A 227 5.44 -10.70 17.81
C VAL A 227 4.43 -9.58 17.50
N LEU A 228 4.91 -8.42 17.05
CA LEU A 228 4.06 -7.30 16.66
C LEU A 228 3.17 -7.66 15.46
N GLU A 229 3.73 -8.31 14.45
CA GLU A 229 2.99 -8.73 13.26
C GLU A 229 1.82 -9.65 13.63
N ASP A 230 2.03 -10.60 14.54
CA ASP A 230 1.00 -11.53 14.98
C ASP A 230 -0.10 -10.85 15.82
N GLN A 231 0.27 -9.87 16.64
CA GLN A 231 -0.71 -9.01 17.34
C GLN A 231 -1.56 -8.23 16.32
N TYR A 232 -0.92 -7.57 15.36
CA TYR A 232 -1.63 -6.81 14.33
C TYR A 232 -2.48 -7.70 13.42
N LYS A 233 -2.06 -8.92 13.09
CA LYS A 233 -2.90 -9.88 12.35
C LYS A 233 -4.23 -10.12 13.03
N THR A 234 -4.24 -10.27 14.34
CA THR A 234 -5.48 -10.50 15.11
C THR A 234 -6.42 -9.30 15.05
N LEU A 235 -5.86 -8.09 15.11
CA LEU A 235 -6.62 -6.84 14.99
C LEU A 235 -7.17 -6.64 13.57
N ILE A 236 -6.31 -6.81 12.58
CA ILE A 236 -6.64 -6.68 11.15
C ILE A 236 -7.69 -7.69 10.74
N GLU A 237 -7.67 -8.92 11.26
CA GLU A 237 -8.68 -9.91 10.88
C GLU A 237 -10.08 -9.47 11.33
N LYS A 238 -10.24 -8.82 12.49
CA LYS A 238 -11.53 -8.24 12.89
C LYS A 238 -11.96 -7.14 11.93
N GLU A 239 -11.06 -6.19 11.67
CA GLU A 239 -11.32 -5.06 10.78
C GLU A 239 -11.64 -5.52 9.34
N ARG A 240 -10.92 -6.55 8.86
CA ARG A 240 -11.14 -7.21 7.58
C ARG A 240 -12.56 -7.78 7.48
N GLN A 241 -13.04 -8.47 8.51
CA GLN A 241 -14.39 -9.03 8.50
C GLN A 241 -15.45 -7.92 8.45
N GLU A 242 -15.23 -6.80 9.12
CA GLU A 242 -16.11 -5.62 9.01
C GLU A 242 -16.11 -5.05 7.60
N VAL A 243 -14.93 -4.82 7.01
CA VAL A 243 -14.80 -4.29 5.64
C VAL A 243 -15.45 -5.24 4.62
N ILE A 244 -15.30 -6.55 4.77
CA ILE A 244 -15.96 -7.54 3.90
C ILE A 244 -17.48 -7.41 4.00
N LYS A 245 -18.04 -7.26 5.21
CA LYS A 245 -19.49 -7.08 5.42
C LYS A 245 -20.00 -5.78 4.79
N LEU A 246 -19.17 -4.74 4.72
CA LEU A 246 -19.48 -3.47 4.07
C LEU A 246 -19.34 -3.51 2.54
N GLY A 247 -18.99 -4.67 1.95
CA GLY A 247 -18.86 -4.83 0.50
C GLY A 247 -17.42 -4.75 -0.04
N GLY A 248 -16.41 -4.77 0.83
CA GLY A 248 -15.00 -4.73 0.44
C GLY A 248 -14.53 -3.35 -0.03
N LEU A 249 -13.41 -3.31 -0.76
CA LEU A 249 -12.86 -2.09 -1.33
C LEU A 249 -13.78 -1.54 -2.43
N HIS A 250 -14.15 -0.26 -2.31
CA HIS A 250 -14.85 0.49 -3.36
C HIS A 250 -13.83 1.21 -4.24
N VAL A 251 -13.93 1.05 -5.56
CA VAL A 251 -12.98 1.66 -6.51
C VAL A 251 -13.75 2.58 -7.44
N ILE A 252 -13.33 3.84 -7.50
CA ILE A 252 -13.91 4.87 -8.38
C ILE A 252 -12.84 5.27 -9.41
N GLY A 253 -13.20 5.29 -10.69
CA GLY A 253 -12.32 5.65 -11.80
C GLY A 253 -12.52 7.06 -12.35
#